data_AF-A0AA86R0H5-F1
#
_entry.id   AF-A0AA86R0H5-F1
#
_cell.length_a   1.000
_cell.length_b   1.000
_cell.length_c   1.000
_cell.angle_alpha   90.00
_cell.angle_beta   90.00
_cell.angle_gamma   90.00
#
_symmetry.space_group_name_H-M   'P 1'
#
loop_
_entity.id
_entity.type
_entity.pdbx_description
1 polymer ?
#
loop_
_entity_poly.entity_id
_entity_poly.type
_entity_poly.pdbx_seq_one_letter_code
_entity_poly.pdbx_strand_id
1 'polypeptide(L)'
;MTIYNLGWHHPHWTLSQISQQIFEQCQVKLTRPTISYTLAEWGYKFYKQTVIQALTEERKKKRLAFCELYKDFTEADWAQVMFADESIFREMASGIDYILRR
;
A
#
# COMPACT_ATOMS: atom_id res chain seq x y z
N MET A 1 -25.71 14.32 -1.51
CA MET A 1 -24.30 13.95 -1.21
C MET A 1 -23.49 14.13 -2.48
N THR A 2 -22.32 14.77 -2.44
CA THR A 2 -21.50 15.06 -3.64
C THR A 2 -20.31 14.10 -3.75
N ILE A 3 -19.75 13.95 -4.96
CA ILE A 3 -18.51 13.19 -5.21
C ILE A 3 -17.37 13.70 -4.29
N TYR A 4 -17.31 15.01 -4.07
CA TYR A 4 -16.36 15.66 -3.15
C TYR A 4 -16.49 15.14 -1.71
N ASN A 5 -17.71 15.13 -1.15
CA ASN A 5 -17.93 14.64 0.23
C ASN A 5 -17.49 13.19 0.39
N LEU A 6 -17.73 12.35 -0.63
CA LEU A 6 -17.27 10.96 -0.63
C LEU A 6 -15.75 10.84 -0.69
N GLY A 7 -15.09 11.62 -1.54
CA GLY A 7 -13.63 11.66 -1.60
C GLY A 7 -12.98 12.10 -0.28
N TRP A 8 -13.59 13.06 0.42
CA TRP A 8 -13.11 13.57 1.70
C TRP A 8 -13.28 12.58 2.85
N HIS A 9 -14.49 12.02 3.02
CA HIS A 9 -14.80 11.13 4.14
C HIS A 9 -14.31 9.69 3.92
N HIS A 10 -14.08 9.29 2.67
CA HIS A 10 -13.69 7.94 2.32
C HIS A 10 -12.51 7.91 1.33
N PRO A 11 -11.31 8.37 1.74
CA PRO A 11 -10.15 8.51 0.86
C PRO A 11 -9.60 7.19 0.30
N HIS A 12 -10.00 6.06 0.89
CA HIS A 12 -9.58 4.72 0.48
C HIS A 12 -10.63 4.01 -0.40
N TRP A 13 -11.75 4.66 -0.70
CA TRP A 13 -12.75 4.07 -1.58
C TRP A 13 -12.30 4.08 -3.04
N THR A 14 -12.63 2.98 -3.71
CA THR A 14 -12.47 2.86 -5.15
C THR A 14 -13.54 3.67 -5.89
N LEU A 15 -13.26 4.03 -7.14
CA LEU A 15 -14.25 4.69 -8.01
C LEU A 15 -15.55 3.88 -8.17
N SER A 16 -15.46 2.54 -8.10
CA SER A 16 -16.64 1.66 -8.15
C SER A 16 -17.49 1.80 -6.89
N GLN A 17 -16.88 1.88 -5.70
CA GLN A 17 -17.59 2.09 -4.44
C GLN A 17 -18.24 3.47 -4.40
N ILE A 18 -17.54 4.51 -4.85
CA ILE A 18 -18.10 5.87 -4.96
C ILE A 18 -19.29 5.87 -5.94
N SER A 19 -19.16 5.21 -7.09
CA SER A 19 -20.24 5.08 -8.07
C SER A 19 -21.46 4.36 -7.50
N GLN A 20 -21.25 3.27 -6.76
CA GLN A 20 -22.32 2.49 -6.16
C GLN A 20 -23.06 3.30 -5.10
N GLN A 21 -22.32 3.97 -4.22
CA GLN A 21 -22.90 4.81 -3.16
C GLN A 21 -23.76 5.95 -3.73
N ILE A 22 -23.29 6.60 -4.80
CA ILE A 22 -24.05 7.66 -5.46
C ILE A 22 -25.30 7.08 -6.13
N PHE A 23 -25.20 5.90 -6.74
CA PHE A 23 -26.36 5.23 -7.32
C PHE A 23 -27.40 4.88 -6.25
N GLU A 24 -26.99 4.34 -5.10
CA GLU A 24 -27.92 3.98 -4.02
C GLU A 24 -28.69 5.19 -3.48
N GLN A 25 -28.02 6.34 -3.32
CA GLN A 25 -28.64 7.53 -2.73
C GLN A 25 -29.38 8.42 -3.72
N CYS A 26 -28.84 8.59 -4.93
CA CYS A 26 -29.34 9.54 -5.91
C CYS A 26 -30.02 8.86 -7.10
N GLN A 27 -29.94 7.53 -7.20
CA GLN A 27 -30.44 6.75 -8.35
C GLN A 27 -29.82 7.18 -9.69
N VAL A 28 -28.63 7.81 -9.63
CA VAL A 28 -27.86 8.25 -10.79
C VAL A 28 -26.65 7.35 -10.96
N LYS A 29 -26.53 6.73 -12.14
CA LYS A 29 -25.36 5.92 -12.49
C LYS A 29 -24.27 6.81 -13.07
N LEU A 30 -23.19 6.99 -12.32
CA LEU A 30 -22.01 7.70 -12.79
C LEU A 30 -20.99 6.73 -13.37
N THR A 31 -20.25 7.18 -14.37
CA THR A 31 -19.14 6.40 -14.94
C THR A 31 -17.85 6.66 -14.17
N ARG A 32 -16.93 5.70 -14.15
CA ARG A 32 -15.62 5.86 -13.51
C ARG A 32 -14.84 7.08 -14.04
N PRO A 33 -14.79 7.36 -15.36
CA PRO A 33 -14.14 8.57 -15.88
C PRO A 33 -14.75 9.86 -15.33
N THR A 34 -16.09 9.96 -15.24
CA THR A 34 -16.76 11.15 -14.68
C THR A 34 -16.31 11.38 -13.24
N ILE A 35 -16.36 10.34 -12.40
CA ILE A 35 -15.95 10.44 -10.99
C ILE A 35 -14.48 10.80 -10.88
N SER A 36 -13.61 10.17 -11.68
CA SER A 36 -12.18 10.46 -11.68
C SER A 36 -11.88 11.90 -12.08
N TYR A 37 -12.52 12.40 -13.14
CA TYR A 37 -12.32 13.76 -13.61
C TYR A 37 -12.77 14.78 -12.56
N THR A 38 -13.96 14.57 -11.98
CA THR A 38 -14.44 15.43 -10.89
C THR A 38 -13.46 15.40 -9.72
N LEU A 39 -13.07 14.24 -9.20
CA LEU A 39 -12.11 14.18 -8.09
C LEU A 39 -10.79 14.90 -8.40
N ALA A 40 -10.27 14.78 -9.63
CA ALA A 40 -9.05 15.48 -10.05
C ALA A 40 -9.23 17.01 -10.10
N GLU A 41 -10.38 17.50 -10.57
CA GLU A 41 -10.72 18.94 -10.58
C GLU A 41 -10.70 19.53 -9.15
N TRP A 42 -11.12 18.74 -8.17
CA TRP A 42 -11.06 19.08 -6.74
C TRP A 42 -9.68 18.82 -6.09
N GLY A 43 -8.66 18.45 -6.87
CA GLY A 43 -7.28 18.27 -6.40
C GLY A 43 -6.95 16.91 -5.77
N TYR A 44 -7.86 15.95 -5.81
CA TYR A 44 -7.59 14.60 -5.32
C TYR A 44 -6.61 13.86 -6.22
N LYS A 45 -5.66 13.16 -5.61
CA LYS A 45 -4.68 12.32 -6.30
C LYS A 45 -4.94 10.84 -6.02
N PHE A 46 -4.73 10.02 -7.04
CA PHE A 46 -4.75 8.57 -6.87
C PHE A 46 -3.42 8.10 -6.29
N TYR A 47 -3.51 7.23 -5.27
CA TYR A 47 -2.36 6.56 -4.70
C TYR A 47 -2.51 5.06 -4.88
N LYS A 48 -1.41 4.39 -5.23
CA LYS A 48 -1.37 2.93 -5.20
C LYS A 48 -1.36 2.50 -3.73
N GLN A 49 -2.32 1.66 -3.33
CA GLN A 49 -2.32 1.11 -1.99
C GLN A 49 -1.02 0.33 -1.75
N THR A 50 -0.29 0.71 -0.70
CA THR A 50 0.86 -0.06 -0.24
C THR A 50 0.36 -1.28 0.52
N VAL A 51 0.63 -2.48 0.00
CA VAL A 51 0.33 -3.72 0.71
C VAL A 51 1.51 -4.02 1.63
N ILE A 52 1.32 -3.81 2.92
CA ILE A 52 2.32 -4.10 3.95
C ILE A 52 1.76 -5.21 4.83
N GLN A 53 2.63 -6.10 5.28
CA GLN A 53 2.26 -7.08 6.31
C GLN A 53 1.84 -6.33 7.59
N ALA A 54 0.62 -6.59 8.04
CA ALA A 54 0.12 -6.00 9.28
C ALA A 54 0.99 -6.47 10.46
N LEU A 55 1.55 -5.53 11.21
CA LEU A 55 2.24 -5.82 12.45
C LEU A 55 1.24 -5.81 13.60
N THR A 56 1.23 -6.89 14.38
CA THR A 56 0.57 -6.89 15.69
C THR A 56 1.26 -5.90 16.62
N GLU A 57 0.55 -5.41 17.63
CA GLU A 57 1.13 -4.49 18.62
C GLU A 57 2.38 -5.06 19.30
N GLU A 58 2.40 -6.36 19.57
CA GLU A 58 3.58 -7.05 20.09
C GLU A 58 4.78 -6.97 19.13
N ARG A 59 4.56 -7.21 17.83
CA ARG A 59 5.60 -7.11 16.81
C ARG A 59 6.12 -5.68 16.66
N LYS A 60 5.24 -4.68 16.79
CA LYS A 60 5.63 -3.26 16.81
C LYS A 60 6.56 -2.96 17.98
N LYS A 61 6.20 -3.38 19.20
CA LYS A 61 7.05 -3.20 20.39
C LYS A 61 8.40 -3.88 20.25
N LYS A 62 8.43 -5.12 19.78
CA LYS A 62 9.69 -5.86 19.55
C LYS A 62 10.60 -5.15 18.55
N ARG A 63 10.04 -4.68 17.43
CA ARG A 63 10.80 -3.91 16.43
C ARG A 63 11.30 -2.58 16.99
N LEU A 64 10.46 -1.86 17.73
CA LEU A 64 10.87 -0.59 18.34
C LEU A 64 12.01 -0.79 19.35
N ALA A 65 11.89 -1.78 20.25
CA ALA A 65 12.93 -2.09 21.21
C ALA A 65 14.26 -2.48 20.53
N PHE A 66 14.21 -3.22 19.43
CA PHE A 66 15.39 -3.51 18.62
C PHE A 66 16.01 -2.22 18.05
N CYS A 67 15.20 -1.36 17.43
CA CYS A 67 15.68 -0.09 16.89
C CYS A 67 16.29 0.82 17.98
N GLU A 68 15.67 0.88 19.16
CA GLU A 68 16.18 1.66 20.29
C GLU A 68 17.50 1.11 20.83
N LEU A 69 17.64 -0.21 20.89
CA LEU A 69 18.85 -0.89 21.36
C LEU A 69 20.07 -0.59 20.47
N TYR A 70 19.87 -0.52 19.16
CA TYR A 70 20.93 -0.32 18.17
C TYR A 70 20.90 1.08 17.53
N LYS A 71 20.18 2.03 18.12
CA LYS A 71 19.98 3.37 17.55
C LYS A 71 21.29 4.15 17.36
N ASP A 72 22.27 3.89 18.23
CA ASP A 72 23.55 4.58 18.28
C ASP A 72 24.68 3.76 17.62
N PHE A 73 24.36 2.63 16.96
CA PHE A 73 25.35 1.86 16.21
C PHE A 73 25.94 2.72 15.09
N THR A 74 27.27 2.77 15.07
CA THR A 74 28.03 3.44 14.03
C THR A 74 28.20 2.54 12.80
N GLU A 75 28.69 3.09 11.71
CA GLU A 75 29.02 2.31 10.50
C GLU A 75 30.03 1.20 10.79
N ALA A 76 31.01 1.45 11.68
CA ALA A 76 31.99 0.45 12.09
C ALA A 76 31.37 -0.70 12.90
N ASP A 77 30.35 -0.41 13.71
CA ASP A 77 29.61 -1.44 14.45
C ASP A 77 28.77 -2.30 13.50
N TRP A 78 28.07 -1.66 12.53
CA TRP A 78 27.32 -2.38 11.50
C TRP A 78 28.21 -3.21 10.58
N ALA A 79 29.45 -2.79 10.31
CA ALA A 79 30.40 -3.55 9.52
C ALA A 79 30.78 -4.91 10.16
N GLN A 80 30.59 -5.07 11.48
CA GLN A 80 30.80 -6.34 12.17
C GLN A 80 29.57 -7.27 12.10
N VAL A 81 28.43 -6.77 11.65
CA VAL A 81 27.17 -7.54 11.57
C VAL A 81 27.03 -8.14 10.17
N MET A 82 26.99 -9.47 10.09
CA MET A 82 26.64 -10.17 8.85
C MET A 82 25.14 -10.47 8.82
N PHE A 83 24.46 -9.97 7.79
CA PHE A 83 23.05 -10.28 7.54
C PHE A 83 22.94 -11.47 6.59
N ALA A 84 22.08 -12.43 6.92
CA ALA A 84 21.68 -13.52 6.04
C ALA A 84 20.15 -13.61 6.04
N ASP A 85 19.57 -13.79 4.86
CA ASP A 85 18.14 -14.01 4.67
C ASP A 85 17.94 -15.05 3.57
N GLU A 86 16.93 -15.90 3.75
CA GLU A 86 16.57 -16.93 2.77
C GLU A 86 15.46 -16.40 1.87
N SER A 87 15.66 -16.46 0.57
CA SER A 87 14.63 -16.11 -0.41
C SER A 87 14.22 -17.35 -1.18
N ILE A 88 12.91 -17.51 -1.38
CA ILE A 88 12.36 -18.59 -2.20
C ILE A 88 12.54 -18.22 -3.67
N PHE A 89 13.30 -19.05 -4.37
CA PHE A 89 13.44 -18.97 -5.82
C PHE A 89 12.53 -20.00 -6.49
N ARG A 90 11.87 -19.61 -7.57
CA ARG A 90 11.09 -20.53 -8.40
C ARG A 90 11.79 -20.69 -9.73
N GLU A 91 12.14 -21.92 -10.05
CA GLU A 91 12.57 -22.30 -11.39
C GLU A 91 11.34 -22.25 -12.31
N MET A 92 11.46 -21.48 -13.40
CA MET A 92 10.47 -21.51 -14.48
C MET A 92 10.91 -22.59 -15.49
N ALA A 93 9.95 -23.17 -16.22
CA ALA A 93 10.13 -24.35 -17.06
C ALA A 93 11.44 -24.39 -17.87
N SER A 94 11.98 -25.60 -18.05
CA SER A 94 13.26 -25.89 -18.69
C SER A 94 13.43 -25.16 -20.02
N GLY A 95 14.42 -24.28 -20.10
CA GLY A 95 14.79 -23.53 -21.31
C GLY A 95 14.91 -22.02 -21.13
N ILE A 96 14.74 -21.47 -19.92
CA ILE A 96 14.90 -20.05 -19.63
C ILE A 96 15.81 -19.85 -18.40
N ASP A 97 16.99 -19.24 -18.61
CA ASP A 97 18.02 -18.96 -17.58
C ASP A 97 17.68 -17.76 -16.67
N TYR A 98 16.43 -17.63 -16.21
CA TYR A 98 16.06 -16.56 -15.27
C TYR A 98 15.39 -17.11 -14.03
N ILE A 99 15.94 -16.72 -12.88
CA ILE A 99 15.40 -17.03 -11.56
C ILE A 99 14.58 -15.82 -11.09
N LEU A 100 13.29 -16.01 -10.81
CA LEU A 100 12.43 -14.98 -10.23
C LEU A 100 12.53 -15.01 -8.70
N ARG A 101 12.91 -13.88 -8.10
CA ARG A 101 12.77 -13.64 -6.66
C ARG A 101 11.31 -13.29 -6.38
N ARG A 102 10.66 -14.04 -5.49
CA ARG A 102 9.28 -13.78 -5.08
C ARG A 102 9.20 -12.68 -4.02
#